data_AF-A0A314ZZF4-F1
#
_entry.id   AF-A0A314ZZF4-F1
#
_cell.length_a   1.000
_cell.length_b   1.000
_cell.length_c   1.000
_cell.angle_alpha   90.00
_cell.angle_beta   90.00
_cell.angle_gamma   90.00
#
_symmetry.space_group_name_H-M   'P 1'
#
loop_
_entity.id
_entity.type
_entity.pdbx_description
1 polymer ?
#
loop_
_entity_poly.entity_id
_entity_poly.type
_entity_poly.pdbx_seq_one_letter_code
_entity_poly.pdbx_strand_id
1 'polypeptide(L)'
;MNIKSVYLPDSTIQNDEFPGHILWNKNDNIKLQLELPPNIEIKEIYNVLPEDITYISENTIELDKFEVNGYVGFVFTTSLMEEANYRENVKFTLVDIDSHKTKTYVKEIEIFRPLVKLIDFPKEINIEYDAESKTYNIDKKICFQNFGSGTALITVKLAEKENFELKKPDDIDEFISKFMEDLEESLDSLKENYPEYVSLVDDFYFFARNETELDDSTMEEIKELNSRMEETFENDEGFLEDFSFSIWNAYIKNMMLMTQVESFMNYLNSIGKNKIIIQNVIDVLSPKYNTSYLQIKVEITDLNYNEYSTINVPEIKVSSEKDMKVPIYMLFEWDENNCIGV
;
A
#
# COMPACT_ATOMS: atom_id res chain seq x y z
N MET A 1 -17.09 -32.40 21.53
CA MET A 1 -16.75 -31.35 20.55
C MET A 1 -17.54 -30.05 20.67
N ASN A 2 -16.99 -29.14 21.46
CA ASN A 2 -17.39 -27.74 21.56
C ASN A 2 -16.31 -26.86 20.90
N ILE A 3 -16.61 -26.35 19.70
CA ILE A 3 -15.72 -25.46 18.95
C ILE A 3 -16.06 -24.02 19.35
N LYS A 4 -15.04 -23.28 19.78
CA LYS A 4 -15.18 -21.90 20.23
C LYS A 4 -15.01 -20.91 19.09
N SER A 5 -14.03 -21.14 18.21
CA SER A 5 -13.74 -20.26 17.07
C SER A 5 -13.14 -21.06 15.93
N VAL A 6 -13.49 -20.66 14.70
CA VAL A 6 -12.76 -20.95 13.47
C VAL A 6 -12.64 -19.62 12.75
N TYR A 7 -11.43 -19.12 12.64
CA TYR A 7 -11.15 -17.79 12.12
C TYR A 7 -10.29 -17.85 10.87
N LEU A 8 -10.67 -17.01 9.91
CA LEU A 8 -9.96 -16.63 8.70
C LEU A 8 -10.40 -15.18 8.43
N PRO A 9 -9.51 -14.27 8.01
CA PRO A 9 -9.94 -12.94 7.57
C PRO A 9 -10.86 -13.05 6.36
N ASP A 10 -11.75 -12.08 6.22
CA ASP A 10 -12.70 -12.03 5.10
C ASP A 10 -12.01 -11.68 3.77
N SER A 11 -10.83 -11.04 3.83
CA SER A 11 -10.07 -10.65 2.65
C SER A 11 -8.57 -10.55 2.90
N THR A 12 -7.76 -10.69 1.86
CA THR A 12 -6.30 -10.48 1.88
C THR A 12 -5.77 -9.99 0.53
N ILE A 13 -4.61 -9.34 0.55
CA ILE A 13 -3.87 -8.99 -0.67
C ILE A 13 -3.24 -10.26 -1.27
N GLN A 14 -3.11 -10.32 -2.61
CA GLN A 14 -2.38 -11.39 -3.29
C GLN A 14 -0.89 -11.37 -2.96
N ASN A 15 -0.25 -12.54 -2.97
CA ASN A 15 1.16 -12.69 -2.65
C ASN A 15 1.51 -12.18 -1.24
N ASP A 16 0.55 -12.24 -0.33
CA ASP A 16 0.69 -11.83 1.07
C ASP A 16 0.30 -12.96 2.03
N GLU A 17 0.77 -12.81 3.26
CA GLU A 17 0.49 -13.69 4.37
C GLU A 17 -0.77 -13.28 5.11
N PHE A 18 -1.51 -14.27 5.58
CA PHE A 18 -2.68 -14.01 6.39
C PHE A 18 -2.89 -15.09 7.46
N PRO A 19 -3.37 -14.70 8.66
CA PRO A 19 -3.50 -15.63 9.76
C PRO A 19 -4.80 -16.42 9.70
N GLY A 20 -4.80 -17.61 10.31
CA GLY A 20 -6.02 -18.32 10.67
C GLY A 20 -5.85 -19.09 11.96
N HIS A 21 -6.95 -19.42 12.63
CA HIS A 21 -6.88 -20.21 13.85
C HIS A 21 -8.14 -21.02 14.11
N ILE A 22 -7.99 -22.05 14.94
CA ILE A 22 -9.11 -22.82 15.50
C ILE A 22 -8.95 -22.93 17.01
N LEU A 23 -10.05 -22.70 17.73
CA LEU A 23 -10.12 -22.83 19.18
C LEU A 23 -11.22 -23.82 19.57
N TRP A 24 -10.92 -24.71 20.51
CA TRP A 24 -11.87 -25.67 21.05
C TRP A 24 -11.73 -25.85 22.56
N ASN A 25 -12.58 -26.70 23.14
CA ASN A 25 -12.46 -27.05 24.54
C ASN A 25 -11.26 -27.98 24.76
N LYS A 26 -10.35 -27.63 25.67
CA LYS A 26 -9.14 -28.42 26.00
C LYS A 26 -9.41 -29.86 26.45
N ASN A 27 -10.66 -30.18 26.82
CA ASN A 27 -11.06 -31.53 27.20
C ASN A 27 -11.54 -32.38 26.01
N ASP A 28 -11.77 -31.80 24.83
CA ASP A 28 -12.12 -32.55 23.62
C ASP A 28 -10.84 -33.07 22.95
N ASN A 29 -10.85 -34.34 22.55
CA ASN A 29 -9.79 -34.95 21.75
C ASN A 29 -10.16 -34.85 20.26
N ILE A 30 -9.46 -33.99 19.52
CA ILE A 30 -9.85 -33.59 18.17
C ILE A 30 -8.79 -34.00 17.18
N LYS A 31 -9.23 -34.42 15.99
CA LYS A 31 -8.46 -34.53 14.78
C LYS A 31 -8.92 -33.45 13.79
N LEU A 32 -7.99 -32.72 13.21
CA LEU A 32 -8.26 -31.68 12.21
C LEU A 32 -7.80 -32.14 10.83
N GLN A 33 -8.66 -31.96 9.84
CA GLN A 33 -8.31 -32.03 8.44
C GLN A 33 -8.53 -30.66 7.81
N LEU A 34 -7.51 -30.14 7.15
CA LEU A 34 -7.52 -28.85 6.46
C LEU A 34 -7.36 -29.09 4.97
N GLU A 35 -8.34 -28.63 4.20
CA GLU A 35 -8.37 -28.70 2.74
C GLU A 35 -8.25 -27.28 2.18
N LEU A 36 -7.20 -27.06 1.40
CA LEU A 36 -6.84 -25.77 0.81
C LEU A 36 -7.24 -25.73 -0.68
N PRO A 37 -7.59 -24.55 -1.19
CA PRO A 37 -7.65 -24.30 -2.61
C PRO A 37 -6.23 -24.18 -3.19
N PRO A 38 -6.05 -24.34 -4.53
CA PRO A 38 -4.73 -24.39 -5.15
C PRO A 38 -3.91 -23.09 -5.03
N ASN A 39 -4.54 -21.96 -4.73
CA ASN A 39 -3.91 -20.65 -4.67
C ASN A 39 -3.55 -20.20 -3.24
N ILE A 40 -3.75 -21.08 -2.25
CA ILE A 40 -3.46 -20.83 -0.84
C ILE A 40 -2.57 -21.95 -0.34
N GLU A 41 -1.42 -21.58 0.22
CA GLU A 41 -0.47 -22.50 0.83
C GLU A 41 -0.35 -22.23 2.33
N ILE A 42 0.05 -23.24 3.08
CA ILE A 42 0.41 -23.08 4.49
C ILE A 42 1.90 -22.75 4.55
N LYS A 43 2.21 -21.54 5.02
CA LYS A 43 3.57 -21.13 5.32
C LYS A 43 4.02 -21.68 6.67
N GLU A 44 3.14 -21.61 7.67
CA GLU A 44 3.46 -22.04 9.04
C GLU A 44 2.25 -22.61 9.77
N ILE A 45 2.51 -23.59 10.64
CA ILE A 45 1.53 -24.16 11.57
C ILE A 45 2.10 -24.01 12.98
N TYR A 46 1.32 -23.37 13.85
CA TYR A 46 1.67 -23.19 15.26
C TYR A 46 1.05 -24.30 16.10
N ASN A 47 1.75 -24.67 17.18
CA ASN A 47 1.29 -25.63 18.19
C ASN A 47 1.21 -27.09 17.69
N VAL A 48 1.96 -27.42 16.62
CA VAL A 48 2.10 -28.76 16.06
C VAL A 48 3.55 -28.97 15.64
N LEU A 49 4.12 -30.13 15.98
CA LEU A 49 5.46 -30.49 15.55
C LEU A 49 5.44 -30.95 14.08
N PRO A 50 6.48 -30.64 13.27
CA PRO A 50 6.52 -31.01 11.85
C PRO A 50 6.28 -32.51 11.59
N GLU A 51 6.77 -33.40 12.46
CA GLU A 51 6.57 -34.85 12.35
C GLU A 51 5.14 -35.33 12.60
N ASP A 52 4.29 -34.49 13.20
CA ASP A 52 2.88 -34.80 13.50
C ASP A 52 1.93 -34.25 12.41
N ILE A 53 2.46 -33.67 11.32
CA ILE A 53 1.70 -33.23 10.15
C ILE A 53 1.60 -34.37 9.14
N THR A 54 0.38 -34.82 8.85
CA THR A 54 0.14 -35.83 7.82
C THR A 54 -0.40 -35.19 6.54
N TYR A 55 0.35 -35.28 5.44
CA TYR A 55 -0.09 -34.83 4.12
C TYR A 55 -0.91 -35.94 3.44
N ILE A 56 -2.21 -35.71 3.27
CA ILE A 56 -3.13 -36.63 2.57
C ILE A 56 -2.99 -36.45 1.05
N SER A 57 -2.82 -35.20 0.61
CA SER A 57 -2.59 -34.80 -0.78
C SER A 57 -1.84 -33.46 -0.80
N GLU A 58 -1.55 -32.93 -1.99
CA GLU A 58 -0.88 -31.62 -2.15
C GLU A 58 -1.61 -30.49 -1.40
N ASN A 59 -2.95 -30.51 -1.40
CA ASN A 59 -3.77 -29.45 -0.81
C ASN A 59 -4.55 -29.90 0.43
N THR A 60 -4.18 -31.03 1.04
CA THR A 60 -4.90 -31.53 2.21
C THR A 60 -3.94 -32.06 3.24
N ILE A 61 -4.01 -31.48 4.44
CA ILE A 61 -3.25 -31.92 5.60
C ILE A 61 -4.18 -32.39 6.71
N GLU A 62 -3.62 -33.21 7.59
CA GLU A 62 -4.29 -33.79 8.72
C GLU A 62 -3.38 -33.68 9.95
N LEU A 63 -3.96 -33.19 11.05
CA LEU A 63 -3.30 -32.94 12.32
C LEU A 63 -4.09 -33.66 13.42
N ASP A 64 -3.43 -34.55 14.16
CA ASP A 64 -4.06 -35.33 15.22
C ASP A 64 -3.37 -35.22 16.59
N LYS A 65 -2.28 -34.45 16.65
CA LYS A 65 -1.56 -34.10 17.89
C LYS A 65 -1.23 -32.62 17.92
N PHE A 66 -1.29 -32.07 19.12
CA PHE A 66 -1.06 -30.66 19.39
C PHE A 66 -0.20 -30.54 20.65
N GLU A 67 0.76 -29.61 20.67
CA GLU A 67 1.62 -29.39 21.84
C GLU A 67 0.78 -28.92 23.05
N VAL A 68 -0.17 -28.02 22.81
CA VAL A 68 -1.15 -27.54 23.79
C VAL A 68 -2.57 -27.76 23.26
N ASN A 69 -3.31 -28.70 23.85
CA ASN A 69 -4.68 -28.98 23.40
C ASN A 69 -5.60 -27.75 23.54
N GLY A 70 -6.53 -27.59 22.59
CA GLY A 70 -7.52 -26.52 22.55
C GLY A 70 -7.25 -25.39 21.55
N TYR A 71 -6.12 -25.43 20.83
CA TYR A 71 -5.72 -24.39 19.89
C TYR A 71 -4.85 -24.94 18.75
N VAL A 72 -4.97 -24.36 17.56
CA VAL A 72 -3.98 -24.46 16.47
C VAL A 72 -4.03 -23.16 15.67
N GLY A 73 -2.87 -22.66 15.29
CA GLY A 73 -2.70 -21.45 14.50
C GLY A 73 -2.07 -21.76 13.14
N PHE A 74 -2.37 -20.93 12.15
CA PHE A 74 -1.86 -21.05 10.79
C PHE A 74 -1.42 -19.68 10.30
N VAL A 75 -0.32 -19.66 9.54
CA VAL A 75 -0.01 -18.57 8.62
C VAL A 75 -0.13 -19.16 7.21
N PHE A 76 -1.06 -18.60 6.45
CA PHE A 76 -1.26 -18.91 5.06
C PHE A 76 -0.54 -17.89 4.20
N THR A 77 -0.22 -18.26 2.97
CA THR A 77 0.22 -17.34 1.93
C THR A 77 -0.64 -17.55 0.69
N THR A 78 -0.91 -16.46 -0.03
CA THR A 78 -1.57 -16.53 -1.34
C THR A 78 -0.55 -16.46 -2.47
N SER A 79 -0.93 -16.94 -3.65
CA SER A 79 -0.13 -16.77 -4.88
C SER A 79 -0.56 -15.53 -5.67
N LEU A 80 0.38 -14.94 -6.41
CA LEU A 80 0.08 -13.89 -7.38
C LEU A 80 -0.61 -14.49 -8.62
N MET A 81 -1.82 -14.03 -8.91
CA MET A 81 -2.66 -14.56 -9.99
C MET A 81 -2.84 -13.53 -11.11
N GLU A 82 -3.26 -13.96 -12.30
CA GLU A 82 -3.59 -13.01 -13.39
C GLU A 82 -4.84 -12.19 -13.07
N GLU A 83 -5.84 -12.80 -12.46
CA GLU A 83 -7.09 -12.14 -12.08
C GLU A 83 -6.87 -11.20 -10.89
N ALA A 84 -7.51 -10.02 -10.93
CA ALA A 84 -7.31 -9.01 -9.90
C ALA A 84 -8.05 -9.32 -8.59
N ASN A 85 -9.19 -10.01 -8.67
CA ASN A 85 -10.04 -10.34 -7.54
C ASN A 85 -10.61 -11.73 -7.74
N TYR A 86 -10.50 -12.57 -6.72
CA TYR A 86 -11.12 -13.89 -6.71
C TYR A 86 -11.48 -14.30 -5.29
N ARG A 87 -12.31 -15.33 -5.16
CA ARG A 87 -12.77 -15.85 -3.87
C ARG A 87 -12.45 -17.32 -3.76
N GLU A 88 -11.88 -17.69 -2.63
CA GLU A 88 -11.43 -19.05 -2.37
C GLU A 88 -12.04 -19.57 -1.07
N ASN A 89 -12.18 -20.89 -0.97
CA ASN A 89 -12.77 -21.53 0.18
C ASN A 89 -11.74 -22.42 0.89
N VAL A 90 -11.44 -22.08 2.15
CA VAL A 90 -10.64 -22.94 3.04
C VAL A 90 -11.58 -23.78 3.88
N LYS A 91 -11.39 -25.09 3.88
CA LYS A 91 -12.28 -26.02 4.55
C LYS A 91 -11.59 -26.70 5.72
N PHE A 92 -12.17 -26.52 6.90
CA PHE A 92 -11.73 -27.12 8.15
C PHE A 92 -12.72 -28.23 8.55
N THR A 93 -12.25 -29.46 8.64
CA THR A 93 -13.04 -30.60 9.10
C THR A 93 -12.48 -31.10 10.43
N LEU A 94 -13.25 -30.95 11.49
CA LEU A 94 -12.90 -31.39 12.83
C LEU A 94 -13.64 -32.68 13.15
N VAL A 95 -12.91 -33.67 13.66
CA VAL A 95 -13.44 -34.96 14.08
C VAL A 95 -13.10 -35.15 15.55
N ASP A 96 -14.13 -35.31 16.37
CA ASP A 96 -13.98 -35.73 17.77
C ASP A 96 -13.63 -37.22 17.81
N ILE A 97 -12.45 -37.55 18.31
CA ILE A 97 -11.93 -38.92 18.27
C ILE A 97 -12.77 -39.86 19.16
N ASP A 98 -13.26 -39.36 20.29
CA ASP A 98 -13.97 -40.18 21.29
C ASP A 98 -15.43 -40.45 20.88
N SER A 99 -16.10 -39.45 20.30
CA SER A 99 -17.52 -39.54 19.91
C SER A 99 -17.75 -39.76 18.42
N HIS A 100 -16.68 -39.72 17.60
CA HIS A 100 -16.71 -39.75 16.14
C HIS A 100 -17.62 -38.70 15.50
N LYS A 101 -17.89 -37.60 16.20
CA LYS A 101 -18.69 -36.49 15.67
C LYS A 101 -17.82 -35.61 14.79
N THR A 102 -18.27 -35.41 13.55
CA THR A 102 -17.62 -34.52 12.59
C THR A 102 -18.33 -33.17 12.53
N LYS A 103 -17.57 -32.08 12.45
CA LYS A 103 -18.06 -30.75 12.06
C LYS A 103 -17.16 -30.19 10.96
N THR A 104 -17.77 -29.60 9.95
CA THR A 104 -17.06 -28.96 8.84
C THR A 104 -17.39 -27.47 8.82
N TYR A 105 -16.37 -26.65 8.65
CA TYR A 105 -16.44 -25.21 8.48
C TYR A 105 -15.80 -24.86 7.15
N VAL A 106 -16.52 -24.10 6.33
CA VAL A 106 -16.00 -23.55 5.08
C VAL A 106 -15.91 -22.06 5.26
N LYS A 107 -14.72 -21.49 5.06
CA LYS A 107 -14.44 -20.07 5.17
C LYS A 107 -14.06 -19.55 3.80
N GLU A 108 -14.86 -18.62 3.31
CA GLU A 108 -14.56 -17.87 2.08
C GLU A 108 -13.60 -16.74 2.43
N ILE A 109 -12.60 -16.51 1.58
CA ILE A 109 -11.70 -15.37 1.65
C ILE A 109 -11.65 -14.68 0.28
N GLU A 110 -11.78 -13.36 0.26
CA GLU A 110 -11.58 -12.54 -0.92
C GLU A 110 -10.11 -12.20 -1.08
N ILE A 111 -9.52 -12.61 -2.20
CA ILE A 111 -8.10 -12.38 -2.49
C ILE A 111 -8.02 -11.37 -3.62
N PHE A 112 -7.34 -10.24 -3.37
CA PHE A 112 -7.36 -9.10 -4.29
C PHE A 112 -5.99 -8.47 -4.52
N ARG A 113 -5.85 -7.76 -5.63
CA ARG A 113 -4.69 -6.92 -5.96
C ARG A 113 -5.13 -5.67 -6.72
N PRO A 114 -4.31 -4.61 -6.80
CA PRO A 114 -4.53 -3.58 -7.80
C PRO A 114 -4.44 -4.14 -9.23
N LEU A 115 -5.18 -3.54 -10.15
CA LEU A 115 -5.08 -3.80 -11.59
C LEU A 115 -5.20 -2.47 -12.33
N VAL A 116 -4.09 -1.75 -12.42
CA VAL A 116 -4.03 -0.48 -13.14
C VAL A 116 -3.93 -0.75 -14.65
N LYS A 117 -4.70 -0.02 -15.46
CA LYS A 117 -4.63 -0.06 -16.92
C LYS A 117 -4.65 1.37 -17.49
N LEU A 118 -3.96 1.55 -18.61
CA LEU A 118 -4.10 2.73 -19.45
C LEU A 118 -5.40 2.62 -20.25
N ILE A 119 -6.32 3.54 -20.01
CA ILE A 119 -7.64 3.58 -20.67
C ILE A 119 -7.58 4.38 -21.96
N ASP A 120 -7.01 5.58 -21.87
CA ASP A 120 -6.87 6.50 -23.00
C ASP A 120 -5.60 7.33 -22.83
N PHE A 121 -5.07 7.82 -23.95
CA PHE A 121 -3.98 8.78 -23.95
C PHE A 121 -4.06 9.69 -25.18
N PRO A 122 -3.77 10.99 -25.01
CA PRO A 122 -3.74 11.92 -26.13
C PRO A 122 -2.48 11.73 -26.96
N LYS A 123 -2.60 11.89 -28.29
CA LYS A 123 -1.42 11.93 -29.19
C LYS A 123 -0.65 13.24 -29.08
N GLU A 124 -1.32 14.30 -28.62
CA GLU A 124 -0.75 15.63 -28.44
C GLU A 124 -1.34 16.29 -27.19
N ILE A 125 -0.47 16.89 -26.38
CA ILE A 125 -0.80 17.70 -25.20
C ILE A 125 -0.25 19.10 -25.42
N ASN A 126 -1.06 20.11 -25.16
CA ASN A 126 -0.64 21.51 -25.09
C ASN A 126 -0.64 21.96 -23.64
N ILE A 127 0.47 22.57 -23.22
CA ILE A 127 0.63 23.11 -21.86
C ILE A 127 0.89 24.61 -21.94
N GLU A 128 0.02 25.35 -21.26
CA GLU A 128 0.06 26.81 -21.19
C GLU A 128 0.21 27.24 -19.74
N TYR A 129 1.09 28.21 -19.47
CA TYR A 129 1.22 28.78 -18.14
C TYR A 129 0.21 29.92 -17.94
N ASP A 130 -0.60 29.81 -16.89
CA ASP A 130 -1.52 30.86 -16.47
C ASP A 130 -0.84 31.75 -15.42
N ALA A 131 -0.52 32.97 -15.83
CA ALA A 131 0.13 33.96 -14.98
C ALA A 131 -0.77 34.48 -13.84
N GLU A 132 -2.10 34.43 -13.98
CA GLU A 132 -3.03 34.90 -12.95
C GLU A 132 -3.10 33.91 -11.79
N SER A 133 -3.30 32.63 -12.11
CA SER A 133 -3.36 31.55 -11.11
C SER A 133 -1.98 31.03 -10.69
N LYS A 134 -0.92 31.33 -11.46
CA LYS A 134 0.43 30.74 -11.31
C LYS A 134 0.40 29.22 -11.42
N THR A 135 -0.43 28.71 -12.32
CA THR A 135 -0.57 27.27 -12.58
C THR A 135 -0.43 26.95 -14.07
N TYR A 136 -0.48 25.66 -14.40
CA TYR A 136 -0.45 25.19 -15.78
C TYR A 136 -1.82 24.71 -16.21
N ASN A 137 -2.24 25.14 -17.39
CA ASN A 137 -3.40 24.58 -18.07
C ASN A 137 -2.93 23.51 -19.04
N ILE A 138 -3.50 22.31 -18.89
CA ILE A 138 -3.19 21.14 -19.72
C ILE A 138 -4.48 20.76 -20.43
N ASP A 139 -4.46 20.80 -21.76
CA ASP A 139 -5.67 20.62 -22.57
C ASP A 139 -6.22 19.19 -22.55
N LYS A 140 -5.34 18.19 -22.45
CA LYS A 140 -5.65 16.76 -22.45
C LYS A 140 -4.73 15.99 -21.51
N LYS A 141 -5.25 14.89 -20.96
CA LYS A 141 -4.57 14.11 -19.93
C LYS A 141 -4.52 12.63 -20.28
N ILE A 142 -3.59 11.92 -19.67
CA ILE A 142 -3.40 10.48 -19.77
C ILE A 142 -4.31 9.82 -18.73
N CYS A 143 -5.09 8.84 -19.18
CA CYS A 143 -6.18 8.27 -18.39
C CYS A 143 -5.81 6.87 -17.90
N PHE A 144 -5.74 6.70 -16.58
CA PHE A 144 -5.52 5.41 -15.94
C PHE A 144 -6.70 5.04 -15.04
N GLN A 145 -6.95 3.74 -14.91
CA GLN A 145 -7.98 3.23 -14.02
C GLN A 145 -7.50 1.97 -13.31
N ASN A 146 -7.87 1.85 -12.03
CA ASN A 146 -7.66 0.65 -11.25
C ASN A 146 -8.93 -0.21 -11.29
N PHE A 147 -8.85 -1.37 -11.95
CA PHE A 147 -9.92 -2.37 -12.00
C PHE A 147 -9.85 -3.37 -10.84
N GLY A 148 -8.81 -3.30 -10.01
CA GLY A 148 -8.62 -4.15 -8.85
C GLY A 148 -9.17 -3.54 -7.57
N SER A 149 -9.36 -4.35 -6.54
CA SER A 149 -9.80 -3.86 -5.22
C SER A 149 -8.63 -3.36 -4.35
N GLY A 150 -7.39 -3.67 -4.70
CA GLY A 150 -6.20 -3.23 -3.96
C GLY A 150 -5.78 -1.81 -4.31
N THR A 151 -5.03 -1.18 -3.41
CA THR A 151 -4.42 0.15 -3.64
C THR A 151 -3.14 0.00 -4.45
N ALA A 152 -3.06 0.70 -5.56
CA ALA A 152 -1.87 0.78 -6.40
C ALA A 152 -0.99 1.95 -5.95
N LEU A 153 0.28 1.71 -5.70
CA LEU A 153 1.31 2.73 -5.60
C LEU A 153 2.04 2.80 -6.95
N ILE A 154 2.01 3.95 -7.60
CA ILE A 154 2.62 4.09 -8.93
C ILE A 154 3.75 5.12 -8.93
N THR A 155 4.82 4.79 -9.65
CA THR A 155 5.92 5.70 -9.91
C THR A 155 6.00 5.98 -11.40
N VAL A 156 5.99 7.26 -11.78
CA VAL A 156 6.10 7.69 -13.17
C VAL A 156 7.56 7.97 -13.49
N LYS A 157 8.09 7.33 -14.53
CA LYS A 157 9.45 7.56 -15.01
C LYS A 157 9.46 7.91 -16.50
N LEU A 158 10.46 8.66 -16.92
CA LEU A 158 10.74 8.85 -18.33
C LEU A 158 11.32 7.56 -18.93
N ALA A 159 10.78 7.11 -20.07
CA ALA A 159 11.39 6.04 -20.84
C ALA A 159 12.70 6.52 -21.49
N GLU A 160 12.71 7.77 -21.97
CA GLU A 160 13.87 8.43 -22.56
C GLU A 160 14.09 9.82 -21.93
N LYS A 161 15.36 10.13 -21.58
CA LYS A 161 15.75 11.41 -20.95
C LYS A 161 16.23 12.46 -21.97
N GLU A 162 16.11 12.19 -23.27
CA GLU A 162 16.64 13.08 -24.29
C GLU A 162 15.84 14.38 -24.39
N ASN A 163 14.52 14.29 -24.39
CA ASN A 163 13.61 15.42 -24.62
C ASN A 163 13.07 16.07 -23.34
N PHE A 164 13.02 15.31 -22.25
CA PHE A 164 12.47 15.72 -20.97
C PHE A 164 13.40 15.40 -19.83
N GLU A 165 13.25 16.18 -18.76
CA GLU A 165 13.83 15.89 -17.46
C GLU A 165 12.72 15.81 -16.42
N LEU A 166 12.84 14.83 -15.53
CA LEU A 166 11.98 14.68 -14.37
C LEU A 166 12.87 14.93 -13.14
N LYS A 167 12.52 15.94 -12.36
CA LYS A 167 13.29 16.34 -11.17
C LYS A 167 12.36 16.83 -10.07
N LYS A 168 12.84 16.89 -8.84
CA LYS A 168 12.11 17.57 -7.77
C LYS A 168 12.04 19.08 -8.04
N PRO A 169 11.04 19.81 -7.50
CA PRO A 169 10.96 21.26 -7.58
C PRO A 169 12.22 21.92 -7.00
N ASP A 170 12.67 23.04 -7.55
CA ASP A 170 13.90 23.71 -7.11
C ASP A 170 13.82 24.17 -5.63
N ASP A 171 12.60 24.46 -5.12
CA ASP A 171 12.36 24.92 -3.76
C ASP A 171 12.07 23.78 -2.77
N ILE A 172 12.15 22.51 -3.23
CA ILE A 172 11.79 21.35 -2.39
C ILE A 172 12.72 21.21 -1.17
N ASP A 173 14.00 21.53 -1.34
CA ASP A 173 14.99 21.37 -0.28
C ASP A 173 14.75 22.40 0.83
N GLU A 174 14.32 23.61 0.47
CA GLU A 174 13.90 24.62 1.44
C GLU A 174 12.62 24.19 2.17
N PHE A 175 11.65 23.62 1.44
CA PHE A 175 10.44 23.06 2.06
C PHE A 175 10.77 21.94 3.03
N ILE A 176 11.57 20.94 2.61
CA ILE A 176 11.95 19.79 3.45
C ILE A 176 12.69 20.29 4.68
N SER A 177 13.68 21.18 4.52
CA SER A 177 14.45 21.71 5.65
C SER A 177 13.53 22.37 6.68
N LYS A 178 12.65 23.28 6.25
CA LYS A 178 11.76 23.99 7.19
C LYS A 178 10.67 23.10 7.76
N PHE A 179 10.12 22.18 6.96
CA PHE A 179 9.21 21.15 7.44
C PHE A 179 9.83 20.33 8.56
N MET A 180 11.08 19.87 8.38
CA MET A 180 11.78 19.08 9.37
C MET A 180 12.13 19.88 10.63
N GLU A 181 12.42 21.18 10.50
CA GLU A 181 12.61 22.09 11.64
C GLU A 181 11.31 22.28 12.44
N ASP A 182 10.19 22.59 11.78
CA ASP A 182 8.88 22.76 12.45
C ASP A 182 8.34 21.44 13.03
N LEU A 183 8.63 20.31 12.37
CA LEU A 183 8.28 18.98 12.85
C LEU A 183 9.07 18.66 14.12
N GLU A 184 10.37 18.94 14.16
CA GLU A 184 11.21 18.76 15.36
C GLU A 184 10.64 19.53 16.55
N GLU A 185 10.31 20.81 16.37
CA GLU A 185 9.72 21.66 17.42
C GLU A 185 8.36 21.10 17.91
N SER A 186 7.54 20.61 16.99
CA SER A 186 6.22 20.05 17.33
C SER A 186 6.35 18.72 18.06
N LEU A 187 7.27 17.85 17.62
CA LEU A 187 7.55 16.57 18.28
C LEU A 187 8.22 16.76 19.64
N ASP A 188 9.05 17.79 19.83
CA ASP A 188 9.58 18.15 21.14
C ASP A 188 8.46 18.52 22.12
N SER A 189 7.49 19.31 21.65
CA SER A 189 6.30 19.64 22.44
C SER A 189 5.45 18.40 22.75
N LEU A 190 5.34 17.47 21.80
CA LEU A 190 4.64 16.21 21.99
C LEU A 190 5.32 15.33 23.05
N LYS A 191 6.66 15.25 23.02
CA LYS A 191 7.48 14.52 23.99
C LYS A 191 7.32 15.06 25.42
N GLU A 192 7.10 16.36 25.59
CA GLU A 192 6.78 16.93 26.91
C GLU A 192 5.42 16.49 27.45
N ASN A 193 4.42 16.35 26.57
CA ASN A 193 3.06 15.93 26.94
C ASN A 193 2.93 14.42 27.11
N TYR A 194 3.76 13.64 26.42
CA TYR A 194 3.78 12.17 26.43
C TYR A 194 5.18 11.59 26.71
N PRO A 195 5.72 11.73 27.95
CA PRO A 195 7.07 11.29 28.29
C PRO A 195 7.33 9.78 28.09
N GLU A 196 6.28 8.96 28.16
CA GLU A 196 6.34 7.51 27.93
C GLU A 196 6.62 7.13 26.47
N TYR A 197 6.34 8.01 25.51
CA TYR A 197 6.49 7.75 24.07
C TYR A 197 7.71 8.43 23.45
N VAL A 198 8.61 8.99 24.27
CA VAL A 198 9.80 9.72 23.80
C VAL A 198 10.64 8.93 22.82
N SER A 199 10.94 7.66 23.13
CA SER A 199 11.75 6.82 22.23
C SER A 199 11.06 6.56 20.90
N LEU A 200 9.73 6.35 20.91
CA LEU A 200 8.95 6.13 19.69
C LEU A 200 8.99 7.36 18.77
N VAL A 201 8.84 8.55 19.36
CA VAL A 201 8.89 9.81 18.63
C VAL A 201 10.28 10.09 18.07
N ASP A 202 11.33 9.84 18.85
CA ASP A 202 12.72 10.02 18.41
C ASP A 202 13.10 9.05 17.28
N ASP A 203 12.68 7.78 17.37
CA ASP A 203 12.88 6.77 16.31
C ASP A 203 12.17 7.21 15.01
N PHE A 204 10.91 7.64 15.11
CA PHE A 204 10.16 8.18 13.97
C PHE A 204 10.88 9.36 13.33
N TYR A 205 11.31 10.34 14.13
CA TYR A 205 11.98 11.52 13.63
C TYR A 205 13.32 11.18 12.96
N PHE A 206 14.07 10.21 13.51
CA PHE A 206 15.32 9.73 12.94
C PHE A 206 15.11 9.17 11.51
N PHE A 207 14.12 8.29 11.32
CA PHE A 207 13.82 7.75 9.98
C PHE A 207 13.22 8.78 9.03
N ALA A 208 12.45 9.74 9.54
CA ALA A 208 11.89 10.82 8.74
C ALA A 208 12.96 11.79 8.21
N ARG A 209 14.02 12.03 8.99
CA ARG A 209 15.08 13.02 8.66
C ARG A 209 16.19 12.48 7.78
N ASN A 210 16.53 11.21 7.94
CA ASN A 210 17.69 10.64 7.26
C ASN A 210 17.27 9.93 5.96
N GLU A 211 18.03 10.16 4.89
CA GLU A 211 17.96 9.28 3.71
C GLU A 211 18.52 7.91 4.12
N THR A 212 17.64 7.01 4.53
CA THR A 212 18.02 5.65 4.93
C THR A 212 18.10 4.77 3.69
N GLU A 213 19.22 4.04 3.52
CA GLU A 213 19.31 3.02 2.48
C GLU A 213 18.33 1.89 2.80
N LEU A 214 17.41 1.57 1.89
CA LEU A 214 16.38 0.53 2.10
C LEU A 214 16.97 -0.87 1.93
N ASP A 215 18.01 -1.18 2.70
CA ASP A 215 18.53 -2.54 2.83
C ASP A 215 17.66 -3.39 3.78
N ASP A 216 17.86 -4.71 3.76
CA ASP A 216 17.03 -5.65 4.53
C ASP A 216 17.02 -5.32 6.03
N SER A 217 18.15 -4.86 6.58
CA SER A 217 18.30 -4.50 8.00
C SER A 217 17.47 -3.26 8.34
N THR A 218 17.58 -2.22 7.52
CA THR A 218 16.84 -0.97 7.70
C THR A 218 15.33 -1.21 7.53
N MET A 219 14.95 -2.08 6.60
CA MET A 219 13.55 -2.44 6.39
C MET A 219 12.96 -3.20 7.59
N GLU A 220 13.74 -4.04 8.27
CA GLU A 220 13.32 -4.67 9.53
C GLU A 220 13.10 -3.63 10.64
N GLU A 221 14.00 -2.66 10.80
CA GLU A 221 13.86 -1.59 11.79
C GLU A 221 12.64 -0.70 11.53
N ILE A 222 12.37 -0.34 10.27
CA ILE A 222 11.18 0.43 9.87
C ILE A 222 9.90 -0.37 10.19
N LYS A 223 9.88 -1.68 9.89
CA LYS A 223 8.72 -2.54 10.21
C LYS A 223 8.48 -2.62 11.72
N GLU A 224 9.54 -2.74 12.51
CA GLU A 224 9.44 -2.77 13.97
C GLU A 224 8.91 -1.44 14.53
N LEU A 225 9.42 -0.31 14.05
CA LEU A 225 8.90 1.01 14.40
C LEU A 225 7.40 1.13 14.05
N ASN A 226 7.02 0.71 12.85
CA ASN A 226 5.63 0.83 12.39
C ASN A 226 4.69 0.00 13.28
N SER A 227 5.09 -1.23 13.65
CA SER A 227 4.33 -2.07 14.57
C SER A 227 4.19 -1.45 15.97
N ARG A 228 5.25 -0.84 16.50
CA ARG A 228 5.21 -0.11 17.79
C ARG A 228 4.29 1.11 17.73
N MET A 229 4.29 1.83 16.62
CA MET A 229 3.40 2.98 16.40
C MET A 229 1.94 2.54 16.34
N GLU A 230 1.63 1.50 15.56
CA GLU A 230 0.28 0.92 15.48
C GLU A 230 -0.25 0.51 16.86
N GLU A 231 0.53 -0.26 17.62
CA GLU A 231 0.14 -0.67 18.97
C GLU A 231 -0.07 0.53 19.89
N THR A 232 0.79 1.55 19.80
CA THR A 232 0.67 2.75 20.64
C THR A 232 -0.59 3.55 20.29
N PHE A 233 -0.89 3.71 19.00
CA PHE A 233 -2.06 4.45 18.53
C PHE A 233 -3.38 3.73 18.83
N GLU A 234 -3.41 2.41 18.81
CA GLU A 234 -4.58 1.64 19.23
C GLU A 234 -4.86 1.76 20.74
N ASN A 235 -3.80 1.92 21.54
CA ASN A 235 -3.91 1.99 23.00
C ASN A 235 -4.09 3.42 23.54
N ASP A 236 -3.63 4.44 22.81
CA ASP A 236 -3.75 5.86 23.19
C ASP A 236 -4.17 6.72 21.98
N GLU A 237 -5.49 6.85 21.82
CA GLU A 237 -6.12 7.69 20.78
C GLU A 237 -5.74 9.18 20.94
N GLY A 238 -5.50 9.64 22.17
CA GLY A 238 -5.10 11.03 22.42
C GLY A 238 -3.70 11.31 21.88
N PHE A 239 -2.76 10.39 22.13
CA PHE A 239 -1.42 10.48 21.54
C PHE A 239 -1.48 10.43 20.01
N LEU A 240 -2.30 9.56 19.41
CA LEU A 240 -2.49 9.51 17.95
C LEU A 240 -2.96 10.87 17.39
N GLU A 241 -3.95 11.49 18.03
CA GLU A 241 -4.48 12.80 17.61
C GLU A 241 -3.38 13.88 17.67
N ASP A 242 -2.68 14.00 18.81
CA ASP A 242 -1.65 15.02 19.01
C ASP A 242 -0.39 14.78 18.15
N PHE A 243 -0.02 13.51 17.93
CA PHE A 243 1.04 13.12 17.00
C PHE A 243 0.69 13.51 15.57
N SER A 244 -0.52 13.16 15.12
CA SER A 244 -1.02 13.52 13.80
C SER A 244 -1.08 15.04 13.63
N PHE A 245 -1.55 15.76 14.66
CA PHE A 245 -1.63 17.22 14.65
C PHE A 245 -0.25 17.88 14.56
N SER A 246 0.78 17.29 15.19
CA SER A 246 2.17 17.74 15.09
C SER A 246 2.68 17.68 13.65
N ILE A 247 2.44 16.56 12.94
CA ILE A 247 2.79 16.41 11.53
C ILE A 247 2.02 17.41 10.66
N TRP A 248 0.71 17.52 10.87
CA TRP A 248 -0.15 18.41 10.10
C TRP A 248 0.24 19.88 10.29
N ASN A 249 0.57 20.31 11.50
CA ASN A 249 0.98 21.69 11.76
C ASN A 249 2.31 22.02 11.09
N ALA A 250 3.31 21.13 11.19
CA ALA A 250 4.58 21.31 10.50
C ALA A 250 4.38 21.41 8.98
N TYR A 251 3.52 20.56 8.43
CA TYR A 251 3.15 20.61 7.02
C TYR A 251 2.44 21.92 6.65
N ILE A 252 1.41 22.32 7.40
CA ILE A 252 0.59 23.51 7.14
C ILE A 252 1.40 24.81 7.22
N LYS A 253 2.31 24.93 8.20
CA LYS A 253 3.19 26.09 8.34
C LYS A 253 4.09 26.28 7.11
N ASN A 254 4.61 25.18 6.58
CA ASN A 254 5.54 25.18 5.44
C ASN A 254 4.84 25.10 4.09
N MET A 255 3.54 24.89 4.12
CA MET A 255 2.69 24.73 2.96
C MET A 255 2.71 25.93 2.02
N MET A 256 2.90 27.15 2.54
CA MET A 256 3.04 28.36 1.71
C MET A 256 4.31 28.37 0.83
N LEU A 257 5.30 27.50 1.12
CA LEU A 257 6.46 27.27 0.26
C LEU A 257 6.12 26.38 -0.94
N MET A 258 5.02 25.62 -0.87
CA MET A 258 4.43 24.92 -2.00
C MET A 258 3.16 25.63 -2.48
N THR A 259 3.28 26.40 -3.55
CA THR A 259 2.21 27.25 -4.08
C THR A 259 0.96 26.52 -4.62
N GLN A 260 0.83 25.19 -4.52
CA GLN A 260 -0.22 24.41 -5.22
C GLN A 260 -0.95 23.36 -4.37
N VAL A 261 -1.25 23.69 -3.11
CA VAL A 261 -1.86 22.78 -2.13
C VAL A 261 -3.25 22.34 -2.55
N GLU A 262 -4.09 23.25 -3.02
CA GLU A 262 -5.48 22.91 -3.31
C GLU A 262 -5.58 21.93 -4.49
N SER A 263 -4.76 22.15 -5.53
CA SER A 263 -4.63 21.22 -6.66
C SER A 263 -4.05 19.87 -6.23
N PHE A 264 -3.06 19.88 -5.33
CA PHE A 264 -2.46 18.67 -4.77
C PHE A 264 -3.42 17.89 -3.88
N MET A 265 -4.18 18.55 -3.00
CA MET A 265 -5.17 17.92 -2.12
C MET A 265 -6.38 17.39 -2.90
N ASN A 266 -6.86 18.15 -3.90
CA ASN A 266 -7.90 17.67 -4.80
C ASN A 266 -7.43 16.45 -5.61
N TYR A 267 -6.14 16.44 -5.97
CA TYR A 267 -5.50 15.31 -6.61
C TYR A 267 -5.37 14.09 -5.68
N LEU A 268 -4.88 14.26 -4.44
CA LEU A 268 -4.82 13.18 -3.45
C LEU A 268 -6.21 12.59 -3.16
N ASN A 269 -7.23 13.45 -3.09
CA ASN A 269 -8.62 13.02 -2.88
C ASN A 269 -9.21 12.29 -4.09
N SER A 270 -8.85 12.65 -5.33
CA SER A 270 -9.29 11.92 -6.53
C SER A 270 -8.54 10.60 -6.70
N ILE A 271 -7.29 10.54 -6.23
CA ILE A 271 -6.45 9.34 -6.10
C ILE A 271 -7.00 8.34 -5.09
N GLY A 272 -7.41 8.81 -3.91
CA GLY A 272 -7.93 7.95 -2.84
C GLY A 272 -9.22 7.23 -3.24
N LYS A 273 -10.10 7.92 -3.99
CA LYS A 273 -11.33 7.31 -4.54
C LYS A 273 -11.05 6.19 -5.54
N ASN A 274 -10.01 6.33 -6.35
CA ASN A 274 -9.64 5.37 -7.38
C ASN A 274 -8.58 4.36 -6.91
N LYS A 275 -8.16 4.42 -5.64
CA LYS A 275 -7.12 3.56 -5.05
C LYS A 275 -5.82 3.53 -5.87
N ILE A 276 -5.38 4.67 -6.40
CA ILE A 276 -4.10 4.82 -7.12
C ILE A 276 -3.33 5.98 -6.52
N ILE A 277 -2.17 5.75 -5.91
CA ILE A 277 -1.32 6.76 -5.28
C ILE A 277 -0.06 6.98 -6.13
N ILE A 278 0.18 8.19 -6.64
CA ILE A 278 1.47 8.52 -7.27
C ILE A 278 2.52 8.80 -6.19
N GLN A 279 3.59 8.02 -6.19
CA GLN A 279 4.68 8.15 -5.22
C GLN A 279 5.53 9.41 -5.48
N ASN A 280 5.81 9.71 -6.75
CA ASN A 280 6.61 10.87 -7.15
C ASN A 280 5.75 12.06 -7.60
N VAL A 281 4.65 12.30 -6.89
CA VAL A 281 3.62 13.30 -7.23
C VAL A 281 4.18 14.72 -7.34
N ILE A 282 5.19 15.05 -6.53
CA ILE A 282 5.82 16.38 -6.51
C ILE A 282 6.84 16.59 -7.63
N ASP A 283 7.24 15.54 -8.34
CA ASP A 283 8.22 15.67 -9.41
C ASP A 283 7.68 16.58 -10.52
N VAL A 284 8.54 17.44 -11.05
CA VAL A 284 8.24 18.34 -12.15
C VAL A 284 8.87 17.82 -13.43
N LEU A 285 8.05 17.81 -14.48
CA LEU A 285 8.44 17.56 -15.85
C LEU A 285 8.91 18.87 -16.50
N SER A 286 10.12 18.87 -17.04
CA SER A 286 10.69 20.01 -17.76
C SER A 286 11.09 19.62 -19.19
N PRO A 287 10.50 20.24 -20.23
CA PRO A 287 10.88 20.02 -21.61
C PRO A 287 12.20 20.74 -21.93
N LYS A 288 13.03 20.15 -22.79
CA LYS A 288 14.23 20.83 -23.31
C LYS A 288 13.94 21.72 -24.51
N TYR A 289 12.83 21.45 -25.21
CA TYR A 289 12.39 22.17 -26.40
C TYR A 289 10.89 22.46 -26.35
N ASN A 290 10.46 23.56 -26.96
CA ASN A 290 9.04 23.97 -26.99
C ASN A 290 8.10 22.89 -27.55
N THR A 291 8.62 22.04 -28.42
CA THR A 291 7.90 20.85 -28.91
C THR A 291 8.83 19.66 -28.75
N SER A 292 8.34 18.66 -28.04
CA SER A 292 9.10 17.47 -27.67
C SER A 292 8.20 16.23 -27.64
N TYR A 293 8.80 15.05 -27.72
CA TYR A 293 8.09 13.79 -27.62
C TYR A 293 8.32 13.17 -26.25
N LEU A 294 7.22 13.02 -25.50
CA LEU A 294 7.18 12.48 -24.15
C LEU A 294 6.86 10.99 -24.25
N GLN A 295 7.72 10.17 -23.64
CA GLN A 295 7.46 8.76 -23.43
C GLN A 295 7.67 8.45 -21.96
N ILE A 296 6.60 7.99 -21.30
CA ILE A 296 6.62 7.65 -19.88
C ILE A 296 6.35 6.16 -19.68
N LYS A 297 6.94 5.63 -18.60
CA LYS A 297 6.63 4.31 -18.07
C LYS A 297 6.08 4.48 -16.65
N VAL A 298 5.07 3.69 -16.32
CA VAL A 298 4.43 3.67 -15.00
C VAL A 298 4.76 2.33 -14.36
N GLU A 299 5.57 2.38 -13.32
CA GLU A 299 5.87 1.24 -12.46
C GLU A 299 4.81 1.18 -11.36
N ILE A 300 4.36 -0.02 -11.02
CA ILE A 300 3.22 -0.23 -10.13
C ILE A 300 3.62 -1.21 -9.04
N THR A 301 3.35 -0.83 -7.80
CA THR A 301 3.43 -1.67 -6.61
C THR A 301 2.12 -1.59 -5.82
N ASP A 302 1.96 -2.40 -4.77
CA ASP A 302 0.89 -2.24 -3.79
C ASP A 302 1.46 -1.85 -2.42
N LEU A 303 0.62 -1.84 -1.39
CA LEU A 303 1.02 -1.53 -0.02
C LEU A 303 2.00 -2.56 0.58
N ASN A 304 2.09 -3.75 -0.01
CA ASN A 304 3.04 -4.80 0.37
C ASN A 304 4.28 -4.84 -0.53
N TYR A 305 4.44 -3.82 -1.40
CA TYR A 305 5.55 -3.70 -2.34
C TYR A 305 5.64 -4.84 -3.36
N ASN A 306 4.54 -5.54 -3.64
CA ASN A 306 4.50 -6.50 -4.75
C ASN A 306 4.68 -5.77 -6.08
N GLU A 307 5.57 -6.24 -6.94
CA GLU A 307 5.80 -5.62 -8.26
C GLU A 307 4.81 -6.12 -9.31
N TYR A 308 4.23 -5.19 -10.07
CA TYR A 308 3.31 -5.48 -11.17
C TYR A 308 3.88 -5.04 -12.52
N SER A 309 3.26 -5.53 -13.61
CA SER A 309 3.71 -5.21 -14.96
C SER A 309 3.70 -3.71 -15.24
N THR A 310 4.86 -3.18 -15.66
CA THR A 310 5.01 -1.78 -16.05
C THR A 310 4.10 -1.42 -17.21
N ILE A 311 3.42 -0.28 -17.13
CA ILE A 311 2.65 0.27 -18.25
C ILE A 311 3.52 1.26 -19.02
N ASN A 312 3.75 0.97 -20.30
CA ASN A 312 4.43 1.90 -21.20
C ASN A 312 3.39 2.74 -21.92
N VAL A 313 3.39 4.05 -21.70
CA VAL A 313 2.51 4.96 -22.43
C VAL A 313 3.15 5.22 -23.80
N PRO A 314 2.37 5.13 -24.89
CA PRO A 314 2.89 5.47 -26.21
C PRO A 314 3.39 6.91 -26.27
N GLU A 315 4.22 7.20 -27.27
CA GLU A 315 4.81 8.53 -27.44
C GLU A 315 3.74 9.61 -27.62
N ILE A 316 3.85 10.71 -26.86
CA ILE A 316 2.94 11.86 -26.87
C ILE A 316 3.73 13.10 -27.29
N LYS A 317 3.24 13.82 -28.30
CA LYS A 317 3.80 15.13 -28.64
C LYS A 317 3.35 16.16 -27.61
N VAL A 318 4.28 16.86 -26.97
CA VAL A 318 3.97 17.91 -26.01
C VAL A 318 4.45 19.25 -26.57
N SER A 319 3.53 20.21 -26.64
CA SER A 319 3.79 21.58 -27.05
C SER A 319 3.65 22.49 -25.83
N SER A 320 4.66 23.32 -25.57
CA SER A 320 4.72 24.17 -24.38
C SER A 320 5.65 25.37 -24.57
N GLU A 321 5.54 26.35 -23.67
CA GLU A 321 6.55 27.39 -23.53
C GLU A 321 7.89 26.79 -23.02
N LYS A 322 9.00 27.39 -23.45
CA LYS A 322 10.33 26.96 -23.02
C LYS A 322 10.47 27.15 -21.50
N ASP A 323 11.17 26.22 -20.85
CA ASP A 323 11.50 26.26 -19.41
C ASP A 323 10.31 26.06 -18.45
N MET A 324 9.21 25.45 -18.91
CA MET A 324 8.11 25.05 -18.01
C MET A 324 8.55 23.97 -16.99
N LYS A 325 7.89 23.96 -15.83
CA LYS A 325 8.07 22.97 -14.77
C LYS A 325 6.72 22.45 -14.30
N VAL A 326 6.20 21.46 -15.03
CA VAL A 326 4.83 20.97 -14.82
C VAL A 326 4.86 19.82 -13.83
N PRO A 327 4.17 19.90 -12.69
CA PRO A 327 4.03 18.76 -11.80
C PRO A 327 3.49 17.54 -12.55
N ILE A 328 4.13 16.39 -12.39
CA ILE A 328 3.85 15.19 -13.18
C ILE A 328 2.40 14.75 -13.02
N TYR A 329 1.85 14.96 -11.82
CA TYR A 329 0.49 14.60 -11.46
C TYR A 329 -0.57 15.28 -12.34
N MET A 330 -0.28 16.48 -12.88
CA MET A 330 -1.21 17.24 -13.70
C MET A 330 -1.45 16.60 -15.07
N LEU A 331 -0.55 15.73 -15.53
CA LEU A 331 -0.67 15.01 -16.80
C LEU A 331 -1.73 13.91 -16.77
N PHE A 332 -2.25 13.54 -15.59
CA PHE A 332 -3.10 12.38 -15.42
C PHE A 332 -4.53 12.74 -15.03
N GLU A 333 -5.45 11.92 -15.55
CA GLU A 333 -6.85 11.89 -15.15
C GLU A 333 -7.17 10.50 -14.58
N TRP A 334 -7.94 10.47 -13.50
CA TRP A 334 -8.27 9.25 -12.76
C TRP A 334 -9.78 9.01 -12.67
N ASP A 335 -10.62 10.04 -12.88
CA ASP A 335 -12.07 9.88 -12.85
C ASP A 335 -12.55 9.21 -14.14
N GLU A 336 -13.21 8.06 -13.99
CA GLU A 336 -13.79 7.29 -15.09
C GLU A 336 -14.70 8.13 -15.99
N ASN A 337 -15.43 9.10 -15.41
CA ASN A 337 -16.33 9.98 -16.18
C ASN A 337 -15.58 11.00 -17.04
N ASN A 338 -14.34 11.33 -16.68
CA ASN A 338 -13.49 12.27 -17.43
C ASN A 338 -12.55 11.53 -18.40
N CYS A 339 -12.24 10.27 -18.12
CA CYS A 339 -11.40 9.42 -18.96
C CYS A 339 -12.08 9.03 -20.28
N ILE A 340 -13.40 8.92 -20.28
CA ILE A 340 -14.20 8.62 -21.46
C ILE A 340 -14.79 9.94 -21.96
N GLY A 341 -14.04 10.61 -22.83
CA GLY A 341 -14.55 11.81 -23.51
C GLY A 341 -15.90 11.49 -24.16
N VAL A 342 -16.95 12.23 -23.77
CA VAL A 342 -18.25 12.23 -24.45
C VAL A 342 -18.10 12.66 -25.90
#